data_AF-A0A6L9GA22-F1
#
_entry.id   AF-A0A6L9GA22-F1
#
_cell.length_a   1.000
_cell.length_b   1.000
_cell.length_c   1.000
_cell.angle_alpha   90.00
_cell.angle_beta   90.00
_cell.angle_gamma   90.00
#
_symmetry.space_group_name_H-M   'P 1'
#
loop_
_entity.id
_entity.type
_entity.pdbx_description
1 polymer ?
#
loop_
_entity_poly.entity_id
_entity_poly.type
_entity_poly.pdbx_seq_one_letter_code
_entity_poly.pdbx_strand_id
1 'polypeptide(L)'
;MGSGALSRQSAVILRKGSVAGQQVAGSAPRVEERFGDAAGTRILGINIVTLEPGQMSAKRHWHSGSDEFVMVLDGVATVIDDD
;
A
#
# COMPACT_ATOMS: atom_id res chain seq x y z
N MET A 1 -13.86 -26.42 31.11
CA MET A 1 -14.37 -25.08 30.74
C MET A 1 -13.30 -24.06 31.10
N GLY A 2 -12.43 -23.69 30.16
CA GLY A 2 -11.40 -22.68 30.37
C GLY A 2 -11.77 -21.43 29.58
N SER A 3 -12.18 -20.37 30.26
CA SER A 3 -12.38 -19.05 29.66
C SER A 3 -11.00 -18.49 29.31
N GLY A 4 -10.58 -18.66 28.06
CA GLY A 4 -9.41 -17.97 27.52
C GLY A 4 -9.76 -16.50 27.38
N ALA A 5 -9.29 -15.66 28.31
CA ALA A 5 -9.41 -14.22 28.19
C ALA A 5 -8.75 -13.79 26.87
N LEU A 6 -9.55 -13.28 25.93
CA LEU A 6 -9.06 -12.64 24.72
C LEU A 6 -8.20 -11.45 25.15
N SER A 7 -6.87 -11.58 25.02
CA SER A 7 -5.96 -10.47 25.21
C SER A 7 -6.37 -9.35 24.26
N ARG A 8 -6.77 -8.19 24.79
CA ARG A 8 -7.05 -7.01 23.97
C ARG A 8 -5.74 -6.61 23.30
N GLN A 9 -5.62 -6.92 22.01
CA GLN A 9 -4.56 -6.35 21.20
C GLN A 9 -4.74 -4.84 21.14
N SER A 10 -3.74 -4.09 21.58
CA SER A 10 -3.72 -2.64 21.44
C SER A 10 -3.89 -2.30 19.96
N ALA A 11 -4.84 -1.44 19.64
CA ALA A 11 -4.99 -0.93 18.28
C ALA A 11 -3.72 -0.15 17.90
N VAL A 12 -3.09 -0.52 16.79
CA VAL A 12 -1.92 0.17 16.25
C VAL A 12 -2.37 1.08 15.11
N ILE A 13 -2.01 2.36 15.19
CA ILE A 13 -2.19 3.30 14.08
C ILE A 13 -0.89 3.33 13.30
N LEU A 14 -0.89 2.76 12.09
CA LEU A 14 0.23 2.89 11.15
C LEU A 14 0.20 4.29 10.53
N ARG A 15 1.34 4.98 10.58
CA ARG A 15 1.56 6.31 10.02
C ARG A 15 2.65 6.23 8.96
N LYS A 16 2.67 7.15 8.00
CA LYS A 16 3.79 7.25 7.05
C LYS A 16 5.12 7.26 7.81
N GLY A 17 6.06 6.41 7.39
CA GLY A 17 7.34 6.15 8.04
C GLY A 17 7.33 5.09 9.15
N SER A 18 6.19 4.48 9.48
CA SER A 18 6.11 3.41 10.50
C SER A 18 6.44 2.01 9.96
N VAL A 19 6.46 1.85 8.63
CA VAL A 19 6.90 0.63 7.96
C VAL A 19 8.12 0.99 7.11
N ALA A 20 9.13 0.13 7.11
CA ALA A 20 10.32 0.36 6.30
C ALA A 20 9.95 0.40 4.82
N GLY A 21 10.35 1.49 4.14
CA GLY A 21 10.18 1.62 2.70
C GLY A 21 11.07 0.63 1.94
N GLN A 22 10.51 0.01 0.91
CA GLN A 22 11.20 -0.99 0.08
C GLN A 22 11.15 -0.59 -1.39
N GLN A 23 12.25 -0.81 -2.11
CA GLN A 23 12.28 -0.70 -3.57
C GLN A 23 11.57 -1.91 -4.19
N VAL A 24 10.82 -1.68 -5.27
CA VAL A 24 10.09 -2.75 -5.95
C VAL A 24 10.90 -3.29 -7.12
N ALA A 25 11.41 -4.51 -6.98
CA ALA A 25 12.15 -5.17 -8.04
C ALA A 25 11.26 -5.42 -9.28
N GLY A 26 11.80 -5.20 -10.48
CA GLY A 26 11.10 -5.45 -11.74
C GLY A 26 10.03 -4.40 -12.11
N SER A 27 9.95 -3.30 -11.37
CA SER A 27 9.11 -2.15 -11.68
C SER A 27 9.94 -0.89 -11.95
N ALA A 28 9.27 0.18 -12.37
CA ALA A 28 9.87 1.51 -12.36
C ALA A 28 10.27 1.90 -10.91
N PRO A 29 11.36 2.68 -10.73
CA PRO A 29 11.80 3.15 -9.42
C PRO A 29 10.67 3.77 -8.58
N ARG A 30 10.40 3.14 -7.43
CA ARG A 30 9.43 3.60 -6.44
C ARG A 30 9.70 2.96 -5.10
N VAL A 31 9.39 3.67 -4.02
CA VAL A 31 9.49 3.15 -2.65
C VAL A 31 8.09 2.85 -2.12
N GLU A 32 7.89 1.65 -1.58
CA GLU A 32 6.63 1.21 -0.98
C GLU A 32 6.80 0.93 0.52
N GLU A 33 5.95 1.52 1.34
CA GLU A 33 5.72 1.09 2.72
C GLU A 33 4.49 0.16 2.75
N ARG A 34 4.71 -1.14 2.99
CA ARG A 34 3.66 -2.18 2.89
C ARG A 34 2.87 -2.34 4.18
N PHE A 35 1.89 -1.46 4.38
CA PHE A 35 1.07 -1.43 5.59
C PHE A 35 0.18 -2.65 5.73
N GLY A 36 -0.29 -3.24 4.63
CA GLY A 36 -1.08 -4.47 4.65
C GLY A 36 -0.33 -5.62 5.34
N ASP A 37 0.94 -5.81 4.96
CA ASP A 37 1.82 -6.83 5.56
C ASP A 37 2.04 -6.56 7.04
N ALA A 38 2.35 -5.31 7.41
CA ALA A 38 2.55 -4.91 8.81
C ALA A 38 1.28 -5.05 9.65
N ALA A 39 0.09 -4.84 9.06
CA ALA A 39 -1.20 -5.00 9.70
C ALA A 39 -1.71 -6.46 9.68
N GLY A 40 -1.06 -7.35 8.95
CA GLY A 40 -1.48 -8.75 8.80
C GLY A 40 -2.78 -8.93 8.00
N THR A 41 -3.12 -8.00 7.11
CA THR A 41 -4.29 -8.13 6.23
C THR A 41 -4.06 -9.26 5.23
N ARG A 42 -5.14 -9.97 4.85
CA ARG A 42 -5.07 -11.07 3.88
C ARG A 42 -5.86 -10.82 2.59
N ILE A 43 -6.76 -9.84 2.63
CA ILE A 43 -7.72 -9.57 1.54
C ILE A 43 -7.59 -8.17 0.95
N LEU A 44 -6.74 -7.32 1.55
CA LEU A 44 -6.55 -5.94 1.17
C LEU A 44 -5.07 -5.60 1.23
N GLY A 45 -4.51 -5.16 0.09
CA GLY A 45 -3.20 -4.52 0.05
C GLY A 45 -3.33 -3.05 0.43
N ILE A 46 -2.49 -2.57 1.34
CA ILE A 46 -2.43 -1.16 1.72
C ILE A 46 -0.97 -0.75 1.64
N ASN A 47 -0.65 0.20 0.77
CA ASN A 47 0.70 0.67 0.55
C ASN A 47 0.75 2.19 0.54
N ILE A 48 1.76 2.78 1.18
CA ILE A 48 2.16 4.15 0.86
C ILE A 48 3.26 4.07 -0.20
N VAL A 49 2.97 4.58 -1.39
CA VAL A 49 3.92 4.59 -2.51
C VAL A 49 4.46 6.00 -2.69
N THR A 50 5.79 6.12 -2.76
CA THR A 50 6.47 7.37 -3.10
C THR A 50 7.13 7.24 -4.47
N LEU A 51 6.79 8.16 -5.36
CA LEU A 51 7.36 8.27 -6.70
C LEU A 51 8.28 9.49 -6.77
N GLU A 52 9.47 9.31 -7.35
CA GLU A 52 10.29 10.43 -7.76
C GLU A 52 9.67 11.12 -8.99
N PRO A 53 9.96 12.41 -9.23
CA PRO A 53 9.48 13.11 -10.42
C PRO A 53 9.78 12.33 -11.71
N GLY A 54 8.75 12.15 -12.54
CA GLY A 54 8.83 11.43 -13.82
C GLY A 54 8.76 9.90 -13.73
N GLN A 55 8.65 9.32 -12.53
CA GLN A 55 8.43 7.88 -12.36
C GLN A 55 6.94 7.50 -12.46
N MET A 56 6.68 6.20 -12.67
CA MET A 56 5.33 5.66 -12.81
C MET A 56 4.95 4.74 -11.65
N SER A 57 3.67 4.76 -11.27
CA SER A 57 3.12 3.90 -10.23
C SER A 57 3.05 2.44 -10.66
N ALA A 58 2.85 2.14 -11.95
CA ALA A 58 2.82 0.79 -12.52
C ALA A 58 2.97 0.85 -14.05
N LYS A 59 3.19 -0.32 -14.67
CA LYS A 59 2.88 -0.47 -16.11
C LYS A 59 1.38 -0.29 -16.29
N ARG A 60 0.93 0.23 -17.43
CA ARG A 60 -0.51 0.32 -17.74
C ARG A 60 -1.14 -1.08 -17.70
N HIS A 61 -2.20 -1.25 -16.91
CA HIS A 61 -2.91 -2.51 -16.73
C HIS A 61 -4.32 -2.26 -16.16
N TRP A 62 -5.11 -3.33 -16.08
CA TRP A 62 -6.41 -3.36 -15.42
C TRP A 62 -6.56 -4.67 -14.63
N HIS A 63 -7.45 -4.67 -13.65
CA HIS A 63 -7.76 -5.84 -12.84
C HIS A 63 -9.14 -6.41 -13.19
N SER A 64 -9.24 -7.73 -13.39
CA SER A 64 -10.50 -8.41 -13.68
C SER A 64 -11.24 -8.93 -12.45
N GLY A 65 -10.58 -8.97 -11.29
CA GLY A 65 -11.12 -9.59 -10.08
C GLY A 65 -10.71 -8.91 -8.78
N SER A 66 -10.13 -7.72 -8.86
CA SER A 66 -9.75 -6.92 -7.71
C SER A 66 -10.08 -5.46 -7.99
N ASP A 67 -10.69 -4.81 -7.00
CA ASP A 67 -10.81 -3.35 -7.03
C ASP A 67 -9.47 -2.72 -6.60
N GLU A 68 -9.16 -1.55 -7.16
CA GLU A 68 -8.00 -0.75 -6.79
C GLU A 68 -8.43 0.70 -6.60
N PHE A 69 -7.86 1.34 -5.56
CA PHE A 69 -8.11 2.75 -5.25
C PHE A 69 -6.79 3.44 -4.93
N VAL A 70 -6.62 4.65 -5.47
CA VAL A 70 -5.42 5.47 -5.27
C VAL A 70 -5.84 6.83 -4.71
N MET A 71 -5.12 7.28 -3.68
CA MET A 71 -5.27 8.61 -3.11
C MET A 71 -3.92 9.31 -3.06
N VAL A 72 -3.86 10.51 -3.64
CA VAL A 72 -2.67 11.36 -3.55
C VAL A 72 -2.63 11.96 -2.14
N LEU A 73 -1.59 11.62 -1.38
CA LEU A 73 -1.38 12.15 -0.02
C LEU A 73 -0.60 13.46 -0.03
N ASP A 74 0.31 13.62 -0.99
CA ASP A 74 1.17 14.79 -1.18
C ASP A 74 1.66 14.85 -2.63
N GLY A 75 1.94 16.05 -3.13
CA GLY A 75 2.38 16.29 -4.50
C GLY A 75 1.25 16.22 -5.55
N VAL A 76 1.65 16.03 -6.81
CA VAL A 76 0.74 15.96 -7.97
C VAL A 76 1.15 14.78 -8.84
N ALA A 77 0.16 14.06 -9.34
CA ALA A 77 0.32 12.97 -10.29
C ALA A 77 -0.68 13.11 -11.44
N THR A 78 -0.41 12.41 -12.53
CA THR A 78 -1.31 12.34 -13.69
C THR A 78 -1.74 10.89 -13.87
N VAL A 79 -3.05 10.66 -13.95
CA VAL A 79 -3.58 9.35 -14.35
C VAL A 79 -3.48 9.25 -15.87
N ILE A 80 -2.97 8.13 -16.35
CA ILE A 80 -2.73 7.85 -17.76
C ILE A 80 -3.53 6.61 -18.13
N ASP A 81 -4.78 6.78 -18.56
CA ASP A 81 -5.64 5.70 -19.07
C ASP A 81 -5.93 5.84 -20.58
N ASP A 82 -6.75 4.94 -21.12
CA ASP A 82 -7.01 4.82 -22.56
C ASP A 82 -8.28 5.54 -23.04
N ASP A 83 -9.12 6.12 -22.16
CA ASP A 83 -10.48 6.62 -22.45
C ASP A 83 -11.34 5.72 -23.39
#